data_AF-W3AIR8-F1
#
_entry.id   AF-W3AIR8-F1
#
_cell.length_a   1.000
_cell.length_b   1.000
_cell.length_c   1.000
_cell.angle_alpha   90.00
_cell.angle_beta   90.00
_cell.angle_gamma   90.00
#
_symmetry.space_group_name_H-M   'P 1'
#
loop_
_entity.id
_entity.type
_entity.pdbx_description
1 polymer ?
#
loop_
_entity_poly.entity_id
_entity_poly.type
_entity_poly.pdbx_seq_one_letter_code
_entity_poly.pdbx_strand_id
1 'polypeptide(L)'
;MRIGGVRLPNSIFPYSDTSYEIVQMALRNAGFNNVTCISLHDVMIGILQKPGIVESISVDGKMVTSGGKVYMPDVPIIISYHGR
;
A
#
# COMPACT_ATOMS: atom_id res chain seq x y z
N MET A 1 -14.52 -20.07 10.50
CA MET A 1 -13.48 -19.10 10.10
C MET A 1 -13.34 -19.18 8.59
N ARG A 2 -13.42 -18.05 7.86
CA ARG A 2 -13.35 -18.07 6.39
C ARG A 2 -11.89 -18.27 5.99
N ILE A 3 -11.54 -19.49 5.59
CA ILE A 3 -10.18 -19.92 5.22
C ILE A 3 -9.91 -19.54 3.75
N GLY A 4 -10.07 -18.26 3.42
CA GLY A 4 -9.93 -17.76 2.05
C GLY A 4 -8.90 -16.65 2.01
N GLY A 5 -8.03 -16.67 1.00
CA GLY A 5 -7.12 -15.56 0.78
C GLY A 5 -7.83 -14.33 0.22
N VAL A 6 -7.27 -13.16 0.47
CA VAL A 6 -7.69 -11.88 -0.08
C VAL A 6 -6.89 -11.61 -1.35
N ARG A 7 -7.57 -11.28 -2.44
CA ARG A 7 -6.93 -10.84 -3.67
C ARG A 7 -6.47 -9.39 -3.52
N LEU A 8 -5.18 -9.14 -3.76
CA LEU A 8 -4.65 -7.79 -3.82
C LEU A 8 -5.37 -7.00 -4.93
N PRO A 9 -6.00 -5.85 -4.64
CA PRO A 9 -6.76 -5.11 -5.63
C PRO A 9 -5.89 -4.68 -6.81
N ASN A 10 -6.38 -4.84 -8.04
CA ASN A 10 -5.70 -4.26 -9.22
C ASN A 10 -5.88 -2.74 -9.29
N SER A 11 -6.96 -2.22 -8.71
CA SER A 11 -7.35 -0.80 -8.79
C SER A 11 -6.41 0.16 -8.04
N ILE A 12 -5.52 -0.36 -7.18
CA ILE A 12 -4.51 0.46 -6.50
C ILE A 12 -3.23 0.60 -7.32
N PHE A 13 -3.13 -0.02 -8.50
CA PHE A 13 -1.93 0.03 -9.35
C PHE A 13 -2.21 0.74 -10.69
N PRO A 14 -1.26 1.54 -11.21
CA PRO A 14 -0.06 2.03 -10.52
C PRO A 14 -0.44 2.98 -9.38
N TYR A 15 0.24 2.89 -8.23
CA TYR A 15 -0.07 3.70 -7.04
C TYR A 15 0.64 5.07 -7.01
N SER A 16 1.46 5.38 -8.02
CA SER A 16 2.39 6.54 -8.04
C SER A 16 1.73 7.92 -8.00
N ASP A 17 0.42 8.01 -8.22
CA ASP A 17 -0.36 9.26 -8.13
C ASP A 17 -1.53 9.15 -7.13
N THR A 18 -1.54 8.10 -6.31
CA THR A 18 -2.64 7.82 -5.38
C THR A 18 -2.23 8.13 -3.95
N SER A 19 -3.14 8.71 -3.17
CA SER A 19 -2.89 8.98 -1.76
C SER A 19 -2.86 7.68 -0.95
N TYR A 20 -2.03 7.63 0.09
CA TYR A 20 -1.93 6.43 0.93
C TYR A 20 -3.26 6.11 1.63
N GLU A 21 -4.11 7.10 1.92
CA GLU A 21 -5.43 6.89 2.52
C GLU A 21 -6.36 6.10 1.59
N ILE A 22 -6.36 6.44 0.29
CA ILE A 22 -7.17 5.72 -0.72
C ILE A 22 -6.68 4.27 -0.84
N VAL A 23 -5.36 4.07 -0.90
CA VAL A 23 -4.77 2.72 -0.98
C VAL A 23 -5.06 1.91 0.29
N GLN A 24 -4.88 2.51 1.47
CA GLN A 24 -5.19 1.87 2.75
C GLN A 24 -6.67 1.46 2.80
N MET A 25 -7.59 2.36 2.45
CA MET A 25 -9.02 2.08 2.44
C MET A 25 -9.35 0.93 1.46
N ALA A 26 -8.79 0.94 0.25
CA ALA A 26 -9.01 -0.12 -0.72
C ALA A 26 -8.53 -1.49 -0.22
N LEU A 27 -7.39 -1.56 0.45
CA LEU A 27 -6.87 -2.79 1.05
C LEU A 27 -7.74 -3.29 2.20
N ARG A 28 -8.17 -2.39 3.10
CA ARG A 28 -9.09 -2.73 4.20
C ARG A 28 -10.43 -3.24 3.67
N ASN A 29 -10.99 -2.58 2.65
CA ASN A 29 -12.24 -2.98 2.00
C ASN A 29 -12.12 -4.32 1.27
N ALA A 30 -10.94 -4.67 0.75
CA ALA A 30 -10.69 -5.99 0.15
C ALA A 30 -10.66 -7.11 1.20
N GLY A 31 -10.42 -6.79 2.48
CA GLY A 31 -10.41 -7.73 3.59
C GLY A 31 -9.05 -7.87 4.28
N PHE A 32 -8.03 -7.08 3.91
CA PHE A 32 -6.76 -7.07 4.64
C PHE A 32 -6.93 -6.41 6.01
N ASN A 33 -6.44 -7.06 7.07
CA ASN A 33 -6.56 -6.58 8.44
C ASN A 33 -5.22 -6.14 9.06
N ASN A 34 -4.10 -6.32 8.37
CA ASN A 34 -2.76 -5.95 8.83
C ASN A 34 -2.07 -4.97 7.85
N VAL A 35 -2.60 -3.76 7.75
CA VAL A 35 -2.10 -2.68 6.87
C VAL A 35 -1.53 -1.53 7.71
N THR A 36 -0.24 -1.25 7.54
CA THR A 36 0.48 -0.17 8.23
C THR A 36 0.93 0.90 7.22
N CYS A 37 0.82 2.17 7.59
CA CYS A 37 1.27 3.30 6.78
C CYS A 37 2.48 3.94 7.46
N ILE A 38 3.56 4.17 6.70
CA ILE A 38 4.80 4.78 7.20
C ILE A 38 5.07 6.05 6.40
N SER A 39 5.10 7.18 7.09
CA SER A 39 5.53 8.45 6.52
C SER A 39 7.04 8.43 6.32
N LEU A 40 7.48 8.63 5.09
CA LEU A 40 8.88 8.89 4.79
C LEU A 40 9.19 10.34 5.19
N HIS A 41 10.18 10.52 6.07
CA HIS A 41 10.76 11.84 6.32
C HIS A 41 11.68 12.15 5.14
N ASP A 42 11.12 12.79 4.12
CA ASP A 42 11.85 13.07 2.89
C ASP A 42 12.84 14.22 3.10
N VAL A 43 14.13 13.89 3.27
CA VAL A 43 15.23 14.82 2.95
C VAL A 43 15.51 14.71 1.45
N MET A 44 14.53 15.05 0.62
CA MET A 44 14.67 15.00 -0.84
C MET A 44 14.69 16.43 -1.41
N ILE A 45 15.86 17.07 -1.29
CA ILE A 45 16.17 18.28 -2.06
C ILE A 45 16.17 17.90 -3.55
N GLY A 46 15.14 18.31 -4.30
CA GLY A 46 15.19 18.34 -5.77
C GLY A 46 14.07 17.62 -6.53
N ILE A 47 13.14 16.93 -5.88
CA ILE A 47 11.95 16.37 -6.55
C ILE A 47 10.72 16.93 -5.84
N LEU A 48 9.82 17.58 -6.58
CA LEU A 48 8.53 18.07 -6.09
C LEU A 48 7.60 16.87 -5.83
N GLN A 49 7.91 16.04 -4.84
CA GLN A 49 7.07 14.92 -4.45
C GLN A 49 5.86 15.48 -3.71
N LYS A 50 4.66 15.10 -4.15
CA LYS A 50 3.41 15.56 -3.53
C LYS A 50 3.23 14.84 -2.19
N PRO A 51 3.09 15.55 -1.06
CA PRO A 51 2.87 14.91 0.22
C PRO A 51 1.62 14.02 0.20
N GLY A 52 1.71 12.88 0.89
CA GLY A 52 0.64 11.89 1.00
C GLY A 52 0.54 10.90 -0.17
N ILE A 53 1.39 11.02 -1.20
CA ILE A 53 1.44 10.06 -2.31
C ILE A 53 2.23 8.81 -1.91
N VAL A 54 1.76 7.64 -2.35
CA VAL A 54 2.42 6.36 -2.11
C VAL A 54 3.73 6.26 -2.90
N GLU A 55 4.82 5.99 -2.19
CA GLU A 55 6.14 5.65 -2.75
C GLU A 55 6.23 4.15 -3.04
N SER A 56 5.78 3.31 -2.11
CA SER A 56 5.83 1.85 -2.27
C SER A 56 4.79 1.11 -1.45
N ILE A 57 4.43 -0.08 -1.94
CA ILE A 57 3.65 -1.07 -1.21
C ILE A 57 4.48 -2.34 -1.10
N SER A 58 4.60 -2.89 0.11
CA SER A 58 5.18 -4.22 0.32
C SER A 58 4.17 -5.15 0.97
N VAL A 59 4.23 -6.43 0.58
CA VAL A 59 3.44 -7.53 1.15
C VAL A 59 4.44 -8.58 1.62
N ASP A 60 4.42 -8.89 2.92
CA ASP A 60 5.39 -9.81 3.54
C ASP A 60 6.85 -9.40 3.26
N GLY A 61 7.13 -8.10 3.39
CA GLY A 61 8.45 -7.50 3.15
C GLY A 61 8.88 -7.43 1.68
N LYS A 62 8.05 -7.88 0.73
CA LYS A 62 8.35 -7.85 -0.71
C LYS A 62 7.58 -6.74 -1.40
N MET A 63 8.29 -5.86 -2.10
CA MET A 63 7.65 -4.83 -2.92
C MET A 63 6.77 -5.45 -4.00
N VAL A 64 5.60 -4.86 -4.21
CA VAL A 64 4.65 -5.28 -5.24
C VAL A 64 4.39 -4.13 -6.19
N THR A 65 4.34 -4.42 -7.49
CA THR A 65 4.07 -3.44 -8.55
C THR A 65 2.80 -3.74 -9.34
N SER A 66 2.08 -4.80 -8.95
CA SER A 66 0.81 -5.21 -9.57
C SER A 66 -0.10 -5.93 -8.58
N GLY A 67 -1.41 -5.90 -8.87
CA GLY A 67 -2.44 -6.58 -8.11
C GLY A 67 -2.69 -8.01 -8.58
N GLY A 68 -3.78 -8.61 -8.10
CA GLY A 68 -4.30 -9.90 -8.58
C GLY A 68 -3.79 -11.13 -7.85
N LYS A 69 -2.62 -11.06 -7.21
CA LYS A 69 -2.12 -12.14 -6.34
C LYS A 69 -2.96 -12.25 -5.06
N VAL A 70 -3.14 -13.49 -4.61
CA VAL A 70 -3.92 -13.82 -3.40
C VAL A 70 -2.97 -14.01 -2.23
N TYR A 71 -3.32 -13.44 -1.08
CA TYR A 71 -2.56 -13.50 0.17
C TYR A 71 -3.47 -13.82 1.36
N MET A 72 -2.89 -14.15 2.51
CA MET A 72 -3.67 -14.25 3.74
C MET A 72 -4.18 -12.86 4.18
N PRO A 73 -5.38 -12.76 4.80
CA PRO A 73 -5.93 -11.48 5.24
C PRO A 73 -5.03 -10.68 6.22
N ASP A 74 -4.22 -11.39 7.01
CA ASP A 74 -3.35 -10.88 8.06
C ASP A 74 -1.87 -10.76 7.66
N VAL A 75 -1.56 -11.03 6.38
CA VAL A 75 -0.23 -10.80 5.83
C VAL A 75 0.18 -9.35 6.10
N PRO A 76 1.40 -9.07 6.60
CA PRO A 76 1.86 -7.70 6.79
C PRO A 76 1.88 -6.95 5.46
N ILE A 77 1.15 -5.84 5.40
CA ILE A 77 1.21 -4.88 4.30
C ILE A 77 1.73 -3.55 4.83
N ILE A 78 2.77 -3.03 4.19
CA ILE A 78 3.34 -1.71 4.51
C ILE A 78 3.16 -0.80 3.30
N ILE A 79 2.53 0.35 3.52
CA ILE A 79 2.42 1.45 2.56
C ILE A 79 3.40 2.54 3.03
N SER A 80 4.44 2.80 2.25
CA SER A 80 5.33 3.93 2.47
C SER A 80 4.86 5.10 1.61
N TYR A 81 4.83 6.31 2.17
CA TYR A 81 4.32 7.49 1.48
C TYR A 81 5.14 8.74 1.80
N HIS A 82 5.10 9.74 0.92
CA HIS A 82 5.81 11.00 1.12
C HIS A 82 5.21 11.78 2.28
N GLY A 83 6.00 12.03 3.31
CA GLY A 83 5.62 12.86 4.44
C GLY A 83 5.45 14.34 4.07
N ARG A 84 4.95 15.11 5.03
CA ARG A 84 5.04 16.58 4.99
C ARG A 84 6.31 17.04 5.69
#